data_AF-X1T8L4-F1
#
_entry.id   AF-X1T8L4-F1
#
_cell.length_a   1.000
_cell.length_b   1.000
_cell.length_c   1.000
_cell.angle_alpha   90.00
_cell.angle_beta   90.00
_cell.angle_gamma   90.00
#
_symmetry.space_group_name_H-M   'P 1'
#
loop_
_entity.id
_entity.type
_entity.pdbx_description
1 polymer ?
#
loop_
_entity_poly.entity_id
_entity_poly.type
_entity_poly.pdbx_seq_one_letter_code
_entity_poly.pdbx_strand_id
1 'polypeptide(L)'
;AIGVESIASPKNLLAFIEQRVAELGLKARLAQEVPKGKPVPVEEYPERKRSTKFNEIAVKKLLENCAFIHYCRDNAATLTEPYWWAMIHNLAVFDKPGGNQAHELSKSYPQYTKEETNQKIEDAHAQRKQGKSPHLCDNIGFACPEDYLAKKLGLKSPAGLAFRLATEEEYGIYLYKDKTGWHLDLPKLVDNLLSEYSFKTMRDNEECFIYEDGVYMPLGEATIKEECEKRVPKKFIHTHDINEIIGHIERSTYVKRPKFNSEKWVLNLENGLYNIQTGKLNPHT
;
A
#
# COMPACT_ATOMS: atom_id res chain seq x y z
N ALA A 1 25.49 16.10 43.02
CA ALA A 1 26.40 15.98 41.86
C ALA A 1 27.20 14.70 42.03
N ILE A 2 26.88 13.68 41.23
CA ILE A 2 27.68 12.47 41.08
C ILE A 2 27.90 12.38 39.57
N GLY A 3 29.16 12.44 39.16
CA GLY A 3 29.58 12.63 37.79
C GLY A 3 29.16 11.46 36.91
N VAL A 4 28.61 11.80 35.75
CA VAL A 4 28.52 10.89 34.61
C VAL A 4 29.96 10.60 34.19
N GLU A 5 30.53 9.49 34.66
CA GLU A 5 31.75 8.99 34.07
C GLU A 5 31.46 8.71 32.60
N SER A 6 32.20 9.41 31.75
CA SER A 6 32.14 9.33 30.30
C SER A 6 32.30 7.89 29.84
N ILE A 7 31.21 7.26 29.39
CA ILE A 7 31.29 6.03 28.59
C ILE A 7 31.82 6.46 27.22
N ALA A 8 33.14 6.50 27.06
CA ALA A 8 33.75 6.73 25.77
C ALA A 8 33.47 5.51 24.88
N SER A 9 32.69 5.71 23.81
CA SER A 9 32.54 4.70 22.77
C SER A 9 33.92 4.36 22.20
N PRO A 10 34.34 3.08 22.16
CA PRO A 10 35.64 2.72 21.62
C PRO A 10 35.76 3.20 20.17
N LYS A 11 36.85 3.89 19.85
CA LYS A 11 37.12 4.38 18.48
C LYS A 11 37.20 3.25 17.45
N ASN A 12 37.47 2.03 17.91
CA ASN A 12 37.50 0.83 17.08
C ASN A 12 36.73 -0.29 17.80
N LEU A 13 35.43 -0.38 17.49
CA LEU A 13 34.50 -1.33 18.08
C LEU A 13 34.93 -2.77 17.87
N LEU A 14 35.55 -3.07 16.72
CA LEU A 14 35.98 -4.41 16.35
C LEU A 14 37.11 -4.92 17.25
N ALA A 15 38.15 -4.11 17.45
CA ALA A 15 39.27 -4.44 18.33
C ALA A 15 38.83 -4.61 19.80
N PHE A 16 37.86 -3.79 20.25
CA PHE A 16 37.28 -3.89 21.58
C PHE A 16 36.51 -5.21 21.78
N ILE A 17 35.72 -5.62 20.78
CA ILE A 17 34.98 -6.88 20.80
C ILE A 17 35.96 -8.07 20.81
N GLU A 18 37.00 -8.04 19.98
CA GLU A 18 38.02 -9.10 19.91
C GLU A 18 38.75 -9.29 21.25
N GLN A 19 39.17 -8.19 21.88
CA GLN A 19 39.82 -8.22 23.19
C GLN A 19 38.91 -8.80 24.27
N ARG A 20 37.63 -8.38 24.32
CA ARG A 20 36.67 -8.86 25.33
C ARG A 20 36.28 -10.32 25.15
N VAL A 21 36.18 -10.79 23.90
CA VAL A 21 35.90 -12.19 23.58
C VAL A 21 37.05 -13.09 24.02
N ALA A 22 38.31 -12.64 23.84
CA ALA A 22 39.51 -13.35 24.29
C ALA A 22 39.62 -13.43 25.82
N GLU A 23 39.35 -12.34 26.55
CA GLU A 23 39.35 -12.29 28.02
C GLU A 23 38.34 -13.26 28.65
N LEU A 24 37.20 -13.47 28.00
CA LEU A 24 36.12 -14.34 28.49
C LEU A 24 36.25 -15.80 28.04
N GLY A 25 37.32 -16.15 27.30
CA GLY A 25 37.54 -17.51 26.80
C GLY A 25 36.48 -17.97 25.77
N LEU A 26 35.74 -17.04 25.18
CA LEU A 26 34.69 -17.31 24.20
C LEU A 26 35.30 -17.31 22.80
N LYS A 27 34.77 -18.12 21.87
CA LYS A 27 35.13 -18.05 20.45
C LYS A 27 34.06 -17.30 19.68
N ALA A 28 34.40 -16.15 19.11
CA ALA A 28 33.52 -15.44 18.19
C ALA A 28 33.27 -16.29 16.94
N ARG A 29 32.00 -16.46 16.57
CA ARG A 29 31.62 -17.07 15.29
C ARG A 29 31.69 -15.98 14.24
N LEU A 30 32.81 -15.89 13.52
CA LEU A 30 32.95 -14.95 12.40
C LEU A 30 31.91 -15.31 11.33
N ALA A 31 31.01 -14.37 11.04
CA ALA A 31 30.14 -14.45 9.88
C ALA A 31 31.04 -14.48 8.64
N GLN A 32 30.90 -15.50 7.80
CA GLN A 32 31.61 -15.54 6.54
C GLN A 32 31.10 -14.37 5.67
N GLU A 33 32.02 -13.54 5.21
CA GLU A 33 31.70 -12.47 4.26
C GLU A 33 31.12 -13.11 3.00
N VAL A 34 29.86 -12.77 2.70
CA VAL A 34 29.25 -13.10 1.41
C VAL A 34 30.06 -12.36 0.35
N PRO A 35 30.65 -13.05 -0.66
CA PRO A 35 31.43 -12.38 -1.67
C PRO A 35 30.56 -11.33 -2.35
N LYS A 36 31.03 -10.07 -2.37
CA LYS A 36 30.41 -8.97 -3.11
C LYS A 36 30.36 -9.37 -4.59
N GLY A 37 29.23 -9.92 -5.01
CA GLY A 37 28.92 -10.16 -6.41
C GLY A 37 29.04 -8.83 -7.16
N LYS A 38 29.68 -8.87 -8.34
CA LYS A 38 29.69 -7.74 -9.26
C LYS A 38 28.24 -7.27 -9.47
N PRO A 39 27.98 -5.95 -9.56
CA PRO A 39 26.65 -5.46 -9.90
C PRO A 39 26.22 -6.18 -11.17
N VAL A 40 25.11 -6.91 -11.06
CA VAL A 40 24.43 -7.47 -12.22
C VAL A 40 24.20 -6.27 -13.15
N PRO A 41 24.60 -6.34 -14.43
CA PRO A 41 24.31 -5.28 -15.37
C PRO A 41 22.83 -4.93 -15.25
N VAL A 42 22.54 -3.65 -15.06
CA VAL A 42 21.17 -3.15 -15.10
C VAL A 42 20.70 -3.49 -16.50
N GLU A 43 19.94 -4.59 -16.61
CA GLU A 43 19.21 -4.91 -17.83
C GLU A 43 18.34 -3.69 -18.09
N GLU A 44 18.67 -2.99 -19.16
CA GLU A 44 17.91 -1.87 -19.68
C GLU A 44 16.52 -2.41 -20.02
N TYR A 45 15.57 -2.25 -19.09
CA TYR A 45 14.27 -2.89 -19.21
C TYR A 45 13.42 -2.15 -20.26
N PRO A 46 13.16 -2.75 -21.44
CA PRO A 46 12.18 -2.19 -22.36
C PRO A 46 10.82 -2.26 -21.67
N GLU A 47 9.97 -1.25 -21.89
CA GLU A 47 8.61 -1.11 -21.34
C GLU A 47 7.92 -2.46 -21.08
N ARG A 48 7.93 -2.94 -19.83
CA ARG A 48 7.43 -4.28 -19.52
C ARG A 48 5.91 -4.32 -19.69
N LYS A 49 5.43 -5.19 -20.60
CA LYS A 49 4.04 -5.66 -20.66
C LYS A 49 3.56 -6.08 -19.26
N ARG A 50 2.30 -5.75 -18.92
CA ARG A 50 1.65 -6.21 -17.66
C ARG A 50 1.71 -7.73 -17.56
N SER A 51 1.90 -8.25 -16.36
CA SER A 51 1.95 -9.69 -16.13
C SER A 51 0.58 -10.34 -16.40
N THR A 52 0.56 -11.60 -16.83
CA THR A 52 -0.71 -12.34 -17.00
C THR A 52 -1.48 -12.40 -15.68
N LYS A 53 -0.79 -12.57 -14.55
CA LYS A 53 -1.38 -12.57 -13.20
C LYS A 53 -2.09 -11.26 -12.88
N PHE A 54 -1.48 -10.11 -13.19
CA PHE A 54 -2.12 -8.80 -13.01
C PHE A 54 -3.43 -8.73 -13.81
N ASN A 55 -3.40 -9.16 -15.07
CA ASN A 55 -4.58 -9.14 -15.94
C ASN A 55 -5.69 -10.07 -15.42
N GLU A 56 -5.36 -11.24 -14.87
CA GLU A 56 -6.33 -12.14 -14.23
C GLU A 56 -7.00 -11.50 -13.01
N ILE A 57 -6.21 -10.86 -12.13
CA ILE A 57 -6.74 -10.11 -10.98
C ILE A 57 -7.64 -8.98 -11.47
N ALA A 58 -7.22 -8.21 -12.48
CA ALA A 58 -8.02 -7.11 -13.02
C ALA A 58 -9.35 -7.57 -13.59
N VAL A 59 -9.38 -8.65 -14.36
CA VAL A 59 -10.63 -9.23 -14.88
C VAL A 59 -11.52 -9.69 -13.73
N LYS A 60 -10.98 -10.37 -12.72
CA LYS A 60 -11.74 -10.78 -11.53
C LYS A 60 -12.37 -9.56 -10.83
N LYS A 61 -11.57 -8.53 -10.54
CA LYS A 61 -12.06 -7.29 -9.92
C LYS A 61 -13.13 -6.59 -10.75
N LEU A 62 -12.98 -6.61 -12.07
CA LEU A 62 -13.96 -6.05 -12.98
C LEU A 62 -15.32 -6.74 -12.83
N LEU A 63 -15.32 -8.08 -12.82
CA LEU A 63 -16.52 -8.91 -12.67
C LEU A 63 -17.16 -8.81 -11.29
N GLU A 64 -16.37 -8.50 -10.25
CA GLU A 64 -16.87 -8.35 -8.88
C GLU A 64 -17.47 -6.95 -8.64
N ASN A 65 -16.92 -5.90 -9.26
CA ASN A 65 -17.13 -4.52 -8.80
C ASN A 65 -17.76 -3.56 -9.84
N CYS A 66 -17.93 -3.96 -11.10
CA CYS A 66 -18.37 -3.04 -12.15
C CYS A 66 -19.85 -3.22 -12.53
N ALA A 67 -20.68 -2.21 -12.22
CA ALA A 67 -22.11 -2.18 -12.57
C ALA A 67 -22.36 -2.39 -14.07
N PHE A 68 -21.55 -1.79 -14.94
CA PHE A 68 -21.71 -1.94 -16.39
C PHE A 68 -21.50 -3.38 -16.84
N ILE A 69 -20.48 -4.05 -16.32
CA ILE A 69 -20.19 -5.45 -16.68
C ILE A 69 -21.24 -6.40 -16.10
N HIS A 70 -21.74 -6.12 -14.90
CA HIS A 70 -22.92 -6.82 -14.35
C HIS A 70 -24.13 -6.66 -15.26
N TYR A 71 -24.44 -5.43 -15.67
CA TYR A 71 -25.54 -5.16 -16.60
C TYR A 71 -25.40 -5.93 -17.92
N CYS A 72 -24.21 -5.90 -18.54
CA CYS A 72 -23.96 -6.63 -19.78
C CYS A 72 -24.11 -8.15 -19.61
N ARG A 73 -23.63 -8.71 -18.50
CA ARG A 73 -23.79 -10.14 -18.18
C ARG A 73 -25.27 -10.50 -18.01
N ASP A 74 -25.98 -9.74 -17.19
CA ASP A 74 -27.34 -10.05 -16.75
C ASP A 74 -28.37 -9.83 -17.87
N ASN A 75 -28.06 -8.95 -18.82
CA ASN A 75 -28.93 -8.62 -19.96
C ASN A 75 -28.39 -9.13 -21.29
N ALA A 76 -27.43 -10.07 -21.30
CA ALA A 76 -26.73 -10.51 -22.51
C ALA A 76 -27.68 -10.91 -23.66
N ALA A 77 -28.78 -11.60 -23.37
CA ALA A 77 -29.76 -12.06 -24.37
C ALA A 77 -30.52 -10.94 -25.08
N THR A 78 -30.57 -9.74 -24.52
CA THR A 78 -31.26 -8.56 -25.07
C THR A 78 -30.35 -7.35 -25.14
N LEU A 79 -29.04 -7.55 -25.00
CA LEU A 79 -28.06 -6.47 -24.96
C LEU A 79 -28.02 -5.77 -26.32
N THR A 80 -27.75 -4.46 -26.34
CA THR A 80 -27.57 -3.72 -27.59
C THR A 80 -26.15 -3.90 -28.12
N GLU A 81 -25.96 -3.80 -29.44
CA GLU A 81 -24.64 -3.89 -30.06
C GLU A 81 -23.63 -2.90 -29.45
N PRO A 82 -23.96 -1.60 -29.21
CA PRO A 82 -23.00 -0.67 -28.63
C PRO A 82 -22.54 -1.07 -27.23
N TYR A 83 -23.41 -1.69 -26.43
CA TYR A 83 -23.07 -2.15 -25.09
C TYR A 83 -22.23 -3.42 -25.14
N TRP A 84 -22.56 -4.34 -26.05
CA TRP A 84 -21.78 -5.54 -26.30
C TRP A 84 -20.35 -5.19 -26.76
N TRP A 85 -20.24 -4.26 -27.72
CA TRP A 85 -18.96 -3.74 -28.20
C TRP A 85 -18.15 -3.09 -27.08
N ALA A 86 -18.79 -2.23 -26.27
CA ALA A 86 -18.12 -1.56 -25.16
C ALA A 86 -17.66 -2.52 -24.04
N MET A 87 -18.40 -3.60 -23.79
CA MET A 87 -17.99 -4.68 -22.89
C MET A 87 -16.72 -5.36 -23.41
N ILE A 88 -16.71 -5.78 -24.68
CA ILE A 88 -15.54 -6.42 -25.29
C ILE A 88 -14.33 -5.47 -25.29
N HIS A 89 -14.53 -4.19 -25.65
CA HIS A 89 -13.47 -3.19 -25.71
C HIS A 89 -12.78 -2.98 -24.36
N ASN A 90 -13.55 -2.92 -23.28
CA ASN A 90 -13.02 -2.80 -21.92
C ASN A 90 -12.31 -4.08 -21.45
N LEU A 91 -12.82 -5.26 -21.81
CA LEU A 91 -12.19 -6.54 -21.45
C LEU A 91 -10.89 -6.79 -22.21
N ALA A 92 -10.84 -6.49 -23.51
CA ALA A 92 -9.66 -6.63 -24.35
C ALA A 92 -8.44 -5.83 -23.86
N VAL A 93 -8.65 -4.85 -22.96
CA VAL A 93 -7.54 -4.18 -22.26
C VAL A 93 -6.66 -5.19 -21.52
N PHE A 94 -7.21 -6.29 -21.00
CA PHE A 94 -6.51 -7.25 -20.15
C PHE A 94 -6.03 -8.50 -20.90
N ASP A 95 -5.66 -8.33 -22.18
CA ASP A 95 -5.06 -9.35 -23.04
C ASP A 95 -5.85 -10.67 -23.01
N LYS A 96 -5.18 -11.83 -22.97
CA LYS A 96 -5.82 -13.15 -23.04
C LYS A 96 -6.85 -13.40 -21.93
N PRO A 97 -6.60 -13.09 -20.63
CA PRO A 97 -7.64 -13.18 -19.61
C PRO A 97 -8.91 -12.39 -19.95
N GLY A 98 -8.74 -11.17 -20.45
CA GLY A 98 -9.84 -10.31 -20.88
C GLY A 98 -10.60 -10.87 -22.08
N GLY A 99 -9.87 -11.33 -23.11
CA GLY A 99 -10.46 -11.95 -24.30
C GLY A 99 -11.27 -13.21 -23.98
N ASN A 100 -10.74 -14.08 -23.11
CA ASN A 100 -11.48 -15.25 -22.63
C ASN A 100 -12.79 -14.84 -21.96
N GLN A 101 -12.75 -13.85 -21.07
CA GLN A 101 -13.94 -13.37 -20.39
C GLN A 101 -14.93 -12.69 -21.34
N ALA A 102 -14.45 -12.01 -22.39
CA ALA A 102 -15.29 -11.45 -23.43
C ALA A 102 -16.10 -12.53 -24.15
N HIS A 103 -15.48 -13.67 -24.50
CA HIS A 103 -16.22 -14.83 -25.03
C HIS A 103 -17.25 -15.36 -24.04
N GLU A 104 -16.86 -15.56 -22.77
CA GLU A 104 -17.75 -16.12 -21.76
C GLU A 104 -19.01 -15.27 -21.55
N LEU A 105 -18.86 -13.95 -21.40
CA LEU A 105 -20.00 -13.04 -21.24
C LEU A 105 -20.86 -12.90 -22.50
N SER A 106 -20.26 -13.14 -23.68
CA SER A 106 -20.97 -13.01 -24.96
C SER A 106 -21.78 -14.25 -25.33
N LYS A 107 -21.62 -15.41 -24.67
CA LYS A 107 -22.29 -16.67 -25.04
C LYS A 107 -23.82 -16.56 -25.16
N SER A 108 -24.44 -15.71 -24.35
CA SER A 108 -25.90 -15.51 -24.36
C SER A 108 -26.35 -14.37 -25.29
N TYR A 109 -25.43 -13.66 -25.94
CA TYR A 109 -25.76 -12.59 -26.87
C TYR A 109 -26.29 -13.16 -28.20
N PRO A 110 -27.40 -12.66 -28.76
CA PRO A 110 -28.08 -13.30 -29.89
C PRO A 110 -27.24 -13.50 -31.15
N GLN A 111 -26.30 -12.59 -31.43
CA GLN A 111 -25.45 -12.66 -32.62
C GLN A 111 -24.03 -13.16 -32.31
N TYR A 112 -23.81 -13.73 -31.12
CA TYR A 112 -22.48 -14.19 -30.73
C TYR A 112 -21.95 -15.24 -31.71
N THR A 113 -20.79 -14.92 -32.28
CA THR A 113 -19.92 -15.90 -32.92
C THR A 113 -18.52 -15.74 -32.34
N LYS A 114 -17.76 -16.83 -32.35
CA LYS A 114 -16.36 -16.80 -31.90
C LYS A 114 -15.54 -15.88 -32.80
N GLU A 115 -15.82 -15.91 -34.10
CA GLU A 115 -15.16 -15.17 -35.15
C GLU A 115 -15.39 -13.66 -35.00
N GLU A 116 -16.64 -13.21 -34.85
CA GLU A 116 -16.94 -11.78 -34.64
C GLU A 116 -16.36 -11.27 -33.32
N THR A 117 -16.45 -12.07 -32.25
CA THR A 117 -15.90 -11.68 -30.94
C THR A 117 -14.37 -11.53 -31.02
N ASN A 118 -13.69 -12.44 -31.71
CA ASN A 118 -12.24 -12.31 -31.97
C ASN A 118 -11.93 -11.04 -32.76
N GLN A 119 -12.69 -10.75 -33.82
CA GLN A 119 -12.49 -9.55 -34.62
C GLN A 119 -12.65 -8.28 -33.77
N LYS A 120 -13.69 -8.22 -32.93
CA LYS A 120 -13.90 -7.11 -31.98
C LYS A 120 -12.72 -6.97 -31.00
N ILE A 121 -12.19 -8.08 -30.46
CA ILE A 121 -11.00 -8.04 -29.58
C ILE A 121 -9.79 -7.47 -30.33
N GLU A 122 -9.55 -7.92 -31.57
CA GLU A 122 -8.46 -7.42 -32.41
C GLU A 122 -8.61 -5.92 -32.73
N ASP A 123 -9.83 -5.48 -33.06
CA ASP A 123 -10.14 -4.08 -33.31
C ASP A 123 -9.88 -3.22 -32.08
N ALA A 124 -10.26 -3.70 -30.88
CA ALA A 124 -9.98 -3.00 -29.64
C ALA A 124 -8.46 -2.86 -29.38
N HIS A 125 -7.68 -3.92 -29.65
CA HIS A 125 -6.22 -3.86 -29.57
C HIS A 125 -5.62 -2.88 -30.59
N ALA A 126 -6.12 -2.87 -31.83
CA ALA A 126 -5.68 -1.96 -32.88
C ALA A 126 -5.97 -0.49 -32.51
N GLN A 127 -7.16 -0.21 -31.99
CA GLN A 127 -7.53 1.12 -31.50
C GLN A 127 -6.62 1.59 -30.36
N ARG A 128 -6.26 0.71 -29.42
CA ARG A 128 -5.30 1.04 -28.35
C ARG A 128 -3.90 1.34 -28.86
N LYS A 129 -3.41 0.62 -29.88
CA LYS A 129 -2.11 0.92 -30.53
C LYS A 129 -2.11 2.30 -31.18
N GLN A 130 -3.27 2.80 -31.59
CA GLN A 130 -3.47 4.16 -32.11
C GLN A 130 -3.66 5.21 -30.99
N GLY A 131 -3.49 4.84 -29.71
CA GLY A 131 -3.64 5.75 -28.57
C GLY A 131 -5.08 5.99 -28.11
N LYS A 132 -6.07 5.26 -28.65
CA LYS A 132 -7.46 5.37 -28.18
C LYS A 132 -7.61 4.72 -26.81
N SER A 133 -8.25 5.44 -25.89
CA SER A 133 -8.54 4.95 -24.54
C SER A 133 -9.68 3.93 -24.54
N PRO A 134 -9.79 3.07 -23.51
CA PRO A 134 -10.94 2.20 -23.32
C PRO A 134 -12.25 2.99 -23.28
N HIS A 135 -13.34 2.39 -23.73
CA HIS A 135 -14.64 3.06 -23.74
C HIS A 135 -15.06 3.52 -22.34
N LEU A 136 -15.47 4.80 -22.25
CA LEU A 136 -15.95 5.43 -21.02
C LEU A 136 -17.46 5.22 -20.86
N CYS A 137 -17.94 5.01 -19.64
CA CYS A 137 -19.37 4.83 -19.36
C CYS A 137 -20.22 5.98 -19.90
N ASP A 138 -19.75 7.22 -19.72
CA ASP A 138 -20.45 8.43 -20.20
C ASP A 138 -20.62 8.42 -21.72
N ASN A 139 -19.60 8.01 -22.47
CA ASN A 139 -19.64 7.97 -23.94
C ASN A 139 -20.53 6.83 -24.47
N ILE A 140 -20.69 5.75 -23.69
CA ILE A 140 -21.59 4.62 -24.02
C ILE A 140 -23.04 4.94 -23.63
N GLY A 141 -23.26 5.97 -22.80
CA GLY A 141 -24.58 6.29 -22.24
C GLY A 141 -25.00 5.37 -21.10
N PHE A 142 -24.05 4.77 -20.37
CA PHE A 142 -24.35 3.96 -19.20
C PHE A 142 -24.28 4.80 -17.92
N ALA A 143 -25.42 4.95 -17.24
CA ALA A 143 -25.50 5.65 -15.96
C ALA A 143 -25.03 4.75 -14.81
N CYS A 144 -23.75 4.87 -14.44
CA CYS A 144 -23.19 4.13 -13.30
C CYS A 144 -23.84 4.57 -11.98
N PRO A 145 -24.34 3.65 -11.13
CA PRO A 145 -24.96 4.00 -9.84
C PRO A 145 -23.98 4.68 -8.88
N GLU A 146 -24.47 5.63 -8.07
CA GLU A 146 -23.64 6.48 -7.18
C GLU A 146 -22.96 5.70 -6.03
N ASP A 147 -23.55 4.60 -5.59
CA ASP A 147 -23.03 3.75 -4.52
C ASP A 147 -21.91 2.80 -4.96
N TYR A 148 -21.71 2.63 -6.28
CA TYR A 148 -20.66 1.79 -6.83
C TYR A 148 -19.27 2.41 -6.73
N LEU A 149 -18.26 1.54 -6.61
CA LEU A 149 -16.86 1.94 -6.43
C LEU A 149 -16.36 2.88 -7.54
N ALA A 150 -16.78 2.68 -8.79
CA ALA A 150 -16.37 3.56 -9.89
C ALA A 150 -16.72 5.04 -9.62
N LYS A 151 -17.93 5.31 -9.11
CA LYS A 151 -18.39 6.68 -8.81
C LYS A 151 -17.68 7.27 -7.59
N LYS A 152 -17.59 6.50 -6.50
CA LYS A 152 -16.85 6.88 -5.28
C LYS A 152 -15.40 7.26 -5.55
N LEU A 153 -14.82 6.71 -6.60
CA LEU A 153 -13.40 6.85 -6.94
C LEU A 153 -13.15 7.70 -8.19
N GLY A 154 -14.21 8.33 -8.74
CA GLY A 154 -14.11 9.22 -9.90
C GLY A 154 -13.64 8.54 -11.19
N LEU A 155 -13.84 7.22 -11.32
CA LEU A 155 -13.37 6.42 -12.46
C LEU A 155 -14.40 6.40 -13.58
N LYS A 156 -13.93 6.70 -14.80
CA LYS A 156 -14.79 6.91 -15.98
C LYS A 156 -14.95 5.69 -16.89
N SER A 157 -14.13 4.66 -16.73
CA SER A 157 -14.21 3.44 -17.53
C SER A 157 -14.16 2.17 -16.69
N PRO A 158 -14.85 1.10 -17.11
CA PRO A 158 -14.75 -0.22 -16.50
C PRO A 158 -13.29 -0.70 -16.41
N ALA A 159 -12.52 -0.58 -17.49
CA ALA A 159 -11.10 -0.95 -17.49
C ALA A 159 -10.26 -0.12 -16.50
N GLY A 160 -10.59 1.17 -16.32
CA GLY A 160 -9.93 2.03 -15.32
C GLY A 160 -10.19 1.55 -13.89
N LEU A 161 -11.42 1.14 -13.57
CA LEU A 161 -11.77 0.54 -12.27
C LEU A 161 -10.97 -0.73 -12.00
N ALA A 162 -10.99 -1.66 -12.96
CA ALA A 162 -10.27 -2.92 -12.86
C ALA A 162 -8.76 -2.72 -12.69
N PHE A 163 -8.16 -1.79 -13.43
CA PHE A 163 -6.76 -1.45 -13.31
C PHE A 163 -6.41 -0.90 -11.92
N ARG A 164 -7.25 -0.02 -11.36
CA ARG A 164 -7.05 0.56 -10.03
C ARG A 164 -7.12 -0.52 -8.94
N LEU A 165 -8.16 -1.36 -8.98
CA LEU A 165 -8.36 -2.43 -7.99
C LEU A 165 -7.29 -3.54 -8.07
N ALA A 166 -6.83 -3.89 -9.27
CA ALA A 166 -5.74 -4.85 -9.43
C ALA A 166 -4.39 -4.28 -8.97
N THR A 167 -4.15 -3.00 -9.21
CA THR A 167 -2.97 -2.29 -8.68
C THR A 167 -2.99 -2.31 -7.16
N GLU A 168 -4.13 -2.02 -6.53
CA GLU A 168 -4.29 -2.07 -5.07
C GLU A 168 -4.05 -3.47 -4.50
N GLU A 169 -4.51 -4.53 -5.18
CA GLU A 169 -4.28 -5.92 -4.72
C GLU A 169 -2.83 -6.38 -4.91
N GLU A 170 -2.18 -6.01 -6.01
CA GLU A 170 -0.82 -6.49 -6.31
C GLU A 170 0.26 -5.67 -5.59
N TYR A 171 0.08 -4.36 -5.48
CA TYR A 171 1.12 -3.43 -5.01
C TYR A 171 0.74 -2.68 -3.72
N GLY A 172 -0.51 -2.78 -3.28
CA GLY A 172 -1.01 -2.06 -2.12
C GLY A 172 -1.63 -0.69 -2.46
N ILE A 173 -2.28 -0.09 -1.47
CA ILE A 173 -3.10 1.13 -1.64
C ILE A 173 -2.30 2.44 -1.65
N TYR A 174 -0.99 2.36 -1.40
CA TYR A 174 -0.08 3.49 -1.28
C TYR A 174 0.73 3.74 -2.56
N LEU A 175 0.54 2.92 -3.60
CA LEU A 175 1.29 3.05 -4.84
C LEU A 175 0.35 3.41 -5.99
N TYR A 176 0.76 4.37 -6.80
CA TYR A 176 0.07 4.71 -8.04
C TYR A 176 1.05 4.87 -9.19
N LYS A 177 0.54 4.80 -10.42
CA LYS A 177 1.34 4.93 -11.63
C LYS A 177 0.81 6.07 -12.50
N ASP A 178 1.70 6.95 -12.93
CA ASP A 178 1.40 7.99 -13.90
C ASP A 178 2.29 7.85 -15.16
N LYS A 179 2.42 8.94 -15.93
CA LYS A 179 3.20 8.98 -17.18
C LYS A 179 4.72 8.88 -16.93
N THR A 180 5.17 9.28 -15.75
CA THR A 180 6.59 9.37 -15.37
C THR A 180 7.06 8.12 -14.63
N GLY A 181 6.16 7.37 -14.00
CA GLY A 181 6.51 6.12 -13.36
C GLY A 181 5.57 5.72 -12.24
N TRP A 182 6.09 4.85 -11.37
CA TRP A 182 5.44 4.50 -10.10
C TRP A 182 5.81 5.53 -9.04
N HIS A 183 4.84 5.87 -8.20
CA HIS A 183 4.97 6.84 -7.13
C HIS A 183 4.36 6.31 -5.84
N LEU A 184 4.95 6.74 -4.72
CA LEU A 184 4.43 6.53 -3.38
C LEU A 184 3.48 7.67 -3.02
N ASP A 185 2.26 7.33 -2.63
CA ASP A 185 1.31 8.24 -1.99
C ASP A 185 1.67 8.39 -0.51
N LEU A 186 2.71 9.17 -0.26
CA LEU A 186 3.24 9.43 1.08
C LEU A 186 2.19 10.06 2.00
N PRO A 187 1.42 11.10 1.59
CA PRO A 187 0.39 11.70 2.45
C PRO A 187 -0.64 10.68 2.93
N LYS A 188 -1.12 9.80 2.04
CA LYS A 188 -2.07 8.75 2.41
C LYS A 188 -1.50 7.75 3.42
N LEU A 189 -0.23 7.38 3.28
CA LEU A 189 0.45 6.50 4.24
C LEU A 189 0.57 7.16 5.61
N VAL A 190 0.96 8.44 5.67
CA VAL A 190 1.02 9.23 6.91
C VAL A 190 -0.36 9.32 7.57
N ASP A 191 -1.40 9.68 6.82
CA ASP A 191 -2.76 9.82 7.35
C ASP A 191 -3.27 8.51 7.93
N ASN A 192 -3.03 7.39 7.24
CA ASN A 192 -3.41 6.06 7.75
C ASN A 192 -2.66 5.72 9.04
N LEU A 193 -1.34 5.93 9.10
CA LEU A 193 -0.54 5.69 10.31
C LEU A 193 -1.02 6.53 11.50
N LEU A 194 -1.35 7.81 11.28
CA LEU A 194 -1.89 8.69 12.33
C LEU A 194 -3.30 8.28 12.77
N SER A 195 -4.08 7.67 11.90
CA SER A 195 -5.43 7.19 12.22
C SER A 195 -5.42 5.87 12.99
N GLU A 196 -4.43 5.02 12.72
CA GLU A 196 -4.33 3.67 13.29
C GLU A 196 -3.53 3.64 14.60
N TYR A 197 -2.59 4.57 14.79
CA TYR A 197 -1.70 4.62 15.94
C TYR A 197 -1.78 5.97 16.66
N SER A 198 -1.68 5.92 17.99
CA SER A 198 -1.60 7.12 18.82
C SER A 198 -0.14 7.51 19.06
N PHE A 199 0.43 8.23 18.09
CA PHE A 199 1.77 8.80 18.24
C PHE A 199 1.76 10.10 19.04
N LYS A 200 2.84 10.32 19.81
CA LYS A 200 3.13 11.58 20.51
C LYS A 200 4.61 11.88 20.45
N THR A 201 4.96 13.09 20.03
CA THR A 201 6.37 13.51 19.94
C THR A 201 6.67 14.57 20.99
N MET A 202 7.71 14.36 21.78
CA MET A 202 8.16 15.35 22.76
C MET A 202 8.72 16.58 22.06
N ARG A 203 8.13 17.76 22.32
CA ARG A 203 8.53 19.01 21.64
C ARG A 203 9.96 19.47 21.97
N ASP A 204 10.53 19.04 23.09
CA ASP A 204 11.83 19.50 23.57
C ASP A 204 13.02 18.69 23.02
N ASN A 205 12.83 17.42 22.68
CA ASN A 205 13.89 16.54 22.16
C ASN A 205 13.50 15.72 20.92
N GLU A 206 12.28 15.89 20.42
CA GLU A 206 11.71 15.17 19.27
C GLU A 206 11.58 13.65 19.45
N GLU A 207 11.67 13.15 20.68
CA GLU A 207 11.50 11.73 20.95
C GLU A 207 10.04 11.31 20.68
N CYS A 208 9.87 10.34 19.76
CA CYS A 208 8.58 9.87 19.28
C CYS A 208 8.11 8.64 20.05
N PHE A 209 6.93 8.74 20.65
CA PHE A 209 6.29 7.71 21.46
C PHE A 209 5.06 7.13 20.76
N ILE A 210 4.79 5.85 21.01
CA ILE A 210 3.57 5.15 20.61
C ILE A 210 2.83 4.67 21.86
N TYR A 211 1.50 4.75 21.84
CA TYR A 211 0.67 4.23 22.91
C TYR A 211 0.36 2.74 22.68
N GLU A 212 0.79 1.89 23.60
CA GLU A 212 0.46 0.46 23.63
C GLU A 212 0.19 0.04 25.08
N ASP A 213 -0.82 -0.81 25.29
CA ASP A 213 -1.16 -1.40 26.60
C ASP A 213 -1.19 -0.40 27.77
N GLY A 214 -1.79 0.77 27.55
CA GLY A 214 -1.97 1.77 28.61
C GLY A 214 -0.79 2.73 28.79
N VAL A 215 0.34 2.53 28.11
CA VAL A 215 1.57 3.30 28.30
C VAL A 215 2.14 3.86 27.00
N TYR A 216 2.78 5.03 27.08
CA TYR A 216 3.55 5.58 25.97
C TYR A 216 4.97 5.02 26.01
N MET A 217 5.34 4.26 24.97
CA MET A 217 6.67 3.65 24.82
C MET A 217 7.53 4.42 23.81
N PRO A 218 8.86 4.55 24.03
CA PRO A 218 9.78 5.26 23.14
C PRO A 218 10.14 4.39 21.91
N LEU A 219 9.12 3.90 21.20
CA LEU A 219 9.24 3.03 20.04
C LEU A 219 8.59 3.63 18.78
N GLY A 220 8.13 4.89 18.83
CA GLY A 220 7.35 5.49 17.75
C GLY A 220 8.05 5.42 16.40
N GLU A 221 9.31 5.86 16.32
CA GLU A 221 10.12 5.76 15.09
C GLU A 221 10.30 4.32 14.60
N ALA A 222 10.55 3.38 15.52
CA ALA A 222 10.78 1.97 15.17
C ALA A 222 9.51 1.36 14.57
N THR A 223 8.36 1.62 15.19
CA THR A 223 7.06 1.16 14.69
C THR A 223 6.75 1.77 13.32
N ILE A 224 6.98 3.08 13.13
CA ILE A 224 6.78 3.73 11.82
C ILE A 224 7.63 3.05 10.74
N LYS A 225 8.92 2.82 11.00
CA LYS A 225 9.83 2.14 10.07
C LYS A 225 9.34 0.73 9.72
N GLU A 226 8.92 -0.04 10.72
CA GLU A 226 8.40 -1.40 10.55
C GLU A 226 7.10 -1.42 9.72
N GLU A 227 6.16 -0.53 10.03
CA GLU A 227 4.88 -0.45 9.32
C GLU A 227 5.03 0.01 7.88
N CYS A 228 5.94 0.95 7.60
CA CYS A 228 6.28 1.35 6.23
C CYS A 228 6.78 0.15 5.39
N GLU A 229 7.71 -0.65 5.93
CA GLU A 229 8.28 -1.82 5.28
C GLU A 229 7.28 -2.99 5.12
N LYS A 230 6.32 -3.12 6.03
CA LYS A 230 5.22 -4.10 5.92
C LYS A 230 4.23 -3.72 4.82
N ARG A 231 3.92 -2.42 4.69
CA ARG A 231 2.82 -1.91 3.86
C ARG A 231 3.23 -1.61 2.43
N VAL A 232 4.49 -1.23 2.21
CA VAL A 232 5.00 -0.82 0.91
C VAL A 232 6.14 -1.76 0.48
N PRO A 233 6.08 -2.37 -0.71
CA PRO A 233 7.17 -3.20 -1.18
C PRO A 233 8.48 -2.40 -1.27
N LYS A 234 9.58 -2.96 -0.73
CA LYS A 234 10.95 -2.39 -0.68
C LYS A 234 11.46 -1.73 -1.97
N LYS A 235 10.92 -2.13 -3.11
CA LYS A 235 11.26 -1.54 -4.42
C LYS A 235 10.78 -0.10 -4.56
N PHE A 236 9.73 0.30 -3.84
CA PHE A 236 9.01 1.56 -4.02
C PHE A 236 9.07 2.48 -2.79
N ILE A 237 9.81 2.09 -1.75
CA ILE A 237 10.03 2.90 -0.57
C ILE A 237 11.52 2.91 -0.24
N HIS A 238 12.06 4.10 -0.06
CA HIS A 238 13.46 4.33 0.23
C HIS A 238 13.63 4.99 1.60
N THR A 239 14.86 5.01 2.09
CA THR A 239 15.19 5.60 3.40
C THR A 239 14.77 7.08 3.49
N HIS A 240 14.84 7.83 2.39
CA HIS A 240 14.42 9.23 2.39
C HIS A 240 12.90 9.37 2.57
N ASP A 241 12.10 8.52 1.92
CA ASP A 241 10.64 8.50 2.08
C ASP A 241 10.25 8.18 3.54
N ILE A 242 10.90 7.17 4.14
CA ILE A 242 10.67 6.78 5.53
C ILE A 242 10.99 7.93 6.48
N ASN A 243 12.10 8.63 6.27
CA ASN A 243 12.48 9.78 7.09
C ASN A 243 11.49 10.95 6.92
N GLU A 244 10.97 11.15 5.71
CA GLU A 244 9.94 12.15 5.46
C GLU A 244 8.63 11.81 6.20
N ILE A 245 8.19 10.54 6.13
CA ILE A 245 7.02 10.02 6.86
C ILE A 245 7.17 10.25 8.37
N ILE A 246 8.31 9.85 8.96
CA ILE A 246 8.62 10.05 10.38
C ILE A 246 8.49 11.53 10.72
N GLY A 247 9.14 12.40 9.96
CA GLY A 247 9.11 13.84 10.20
C GLY A 247 7.69 14.43 10.09
N HIS A 248 6.86 13.96 9.17
CA HIS A 248 5.46 14.39 9.08
C HIS A 248 4.65 13.98 10.31
N ILE A 249 4.80 12.74 10.77
CA ILE A 249 4.11 12.23 11.96
C ILE A 249 4.56 13.02 13.20
N GLU A 250 5.86 13.21 13.39
CA GLU A 250 6.40 13.95 14.53
C GLU A 250 5.90 15.38 14.61
N ARG A 251 5.98 16.11 13.48
CA ARG A 251 5.50 17.49 13.40
C ARG A 251 3.99 17.62 13.63
N SER A 252 3.24 16.57 13.32
CA SER A 252 1.79 16.52 13.51
C SER A 252 1.37 16.12 14.93
N THR A 253 2.31 15.61 15.75
CA THR A 253 1.98 14.98 17.05
C THR A 253 2.74 15.58 18.24
N TYR A 254 3.34 16.77 18.09
CA TYR A 254 4.06 17.43 19.17
C TYR A 254 3.23 17.65 20.43
N VAL A 255 3.84 17.30 21.56
CA VAL A 255 3.28 17.49 22.89
C VAL A 255 4.38 17.95 23.86
N LYS A 256 4.03 18.79 24.84
CA LYS A 256 4.98 19.19 25.89
C LYS A 256 5.18 18.04 26.87
N ARG A 257 6.42 17.81 27.32
CA ARG A 257 6.80 16.77 28.31
C ARG A 257 5.84 16.63 29.51
N PRO A 258 5.35 17.73 30.15
CA PRO A 258 4.44 17.60 31.30
C PRO A 258 3.08 16.95 31.01
N LYS A 259 2.67 16.85 29.73
CA LYS A 259 1.40 16.21 29.36
C LYS A 259 1.48 14.68 29.26
N PHE A 260 2.67 14.10 29.18
CA PHE A 260 2.82 12.63 29.19
C PHE A 260 2.49 12.03 30.56
N ASN A 261 2.72 12.79 31.64
CA ASN A 261 2.40 12.38 33.00
C ASN A 261 1.82 13.58 33.76
N SER A 262 0.65 14.06 33.31
CA SER A 262 -0.05 15.16 33.96
C SER A 262 -0.60 14.76 35.34
N GLU A 263 -0.95 13.48 35.50
CA GLU A 263 -1.55 12.93 36.71
C GLU A 263 -0.48 12.48 37.70
N LYS A 264 0.16 13.44 38.38
CA LYS A 264 1.25 13.21 39.35
C LYS A 264 0.95 12.16 40.43
N TRP A 265 -0.33 11.96 40.73
CA TRP A 265 -0.80 11.09 41.80
C TRP A 265 -1.46 9.79 41.30
N VAL A 266 -1.43 9.52 40.01
CA VAL A 266 -2.04 8.32 39.42
C VAL A 266 -0.94 7.37 38.99
N LEU A 267 -0.98 6.15 39.53
CA LEU A 267 -0.15 5.04 39.10
C LEU A 267 -0.93 4.21 38.08
N ASN A 268 -0.31 3.93 36.94
CA ASN A 268 -0.84 2.97 35.98
C ASN A 268 -0.49 1.55 36.45
N LEU A 269 -1.48 0.78 36.90
CA LEU A 269 -1.35 -0.62 37.32
C LEU A 269 -2.04 -1.52 36.29
N GLU A 270 -1.72 -2.82 36.27
CA GLU A 270 -2.30 -3.78 35.32
C GLU A 270 -3.84 -3.85 35.38
N ASN A 271 -4.44 -3.60 36.55
CA ASN A 271 -5.88 -3.64 36.77
C ASN A 271 -6.56 -2.26 36.81
N GLY A 272 -5.83 -1.18 36.45
CA GLY A 272 -6.39 0.16 36.34
C GLY A 272 -5.47 1.29 36.80
N LEU A 273 -6.04 2.49 36.86
CA LEU A 273 -5.39 3.72 37.29
C LEU A 273 -5.63 3.95 38.79
N TYR A 274 -4.59 3.78 39.61
CA TYR A 274 -4.66 3.95 41.06
C TYR A 274 -4.24 5.35 41.49
N ASN A 275 -5.17 6.11 42.08
CA ASN A 275 -4.88 7.43 42.60
C ASN A 275 -4.37 7.36 44.05
N ILE A 276 -3.09 7.68 44.28
CA ILE A 276 -2.43 7.54 45.58
C ILE A 276 -2.93 8.53 46.65
N GLN A 277 -3.58 9.63 46.25
CA GLN A 277 -4.16 10.59 47.20
C GLN A 277 -5.54 10.14 47.70
N THR A 278 -6.34 9.52 46.83
CA THR A 278 -7.72 9.14 47.15
C THR A 278 -7.88 7.67 47.49
N GLY A 279 -6.88 6.83 47.19
CA GLY A 279 -6.92 5.38 47.36
C GLY A 279 -7.88 4.67 46.39
N LYS A 280 -8.33 5.35 45.32
CA LYS A 280 -9.30 4.80 44.35
C LYS A 280 -8.59 4.19 43.14
N LEU A 281 -9.09 3.04 42.69
CA LEU A 281 -8.71 2.38 41.44
C LEU A 281 -9.81 2.61 40.40
N ASN A 282 -9.45 3.24 39.28
CA ASN A 282 -10.34 3.45 38.13
C ASN A 282 -9.94 2.50 36.99
N PRO A 283 -10.86 2.09 36.09
CA PRO A 283 -10.49 1.33 34.90
C PRO A 283 -9.56 2.15 33.99
N HIS A 284 -8.76 1.48 33.16
CA HIS A 284 -8.03 2.13 32.06
C HIS A 284 -9.03 2.79 31.10
N THR A 285 -8.69 3.99 30.65
CA THR A 285 -9.46 4.78 29.67
C THR A 285 -8.87 4.66 28.28
#